data_AF-A0A1Q9TFW0-F1
#
_entry.id   AF-A0A1Q9TFW0-F1
#
_cell.length_a   1.000
_cell.length_b   1.000
_cell.length_c   1.000
_cell.angle_alpha   90.00
_cell.angle_beta   90.00
_cell.angle_gamma   90.00
#
_symmetry.space_group_name_H-M   'P 1'
#
loop_
_entity.id
_entity.type
_entity.pdbx_description
1 polymer ?
#
loop_
_entity_poly.entity_id
_entity_poly.type
_entity_poly.pdbx_seq_one_letter_code
_entity_poly.pdbx_strand_id
1 'polypeptide(L)'
;MVNTNSPTDASPAVAPVIGRDMGPFGRVFRFVSGVCGLILLYFRLPWDEGAAAYLGMMAVYLVLIAGAYIAVFGVLRERVLGRVSPWIPAGLFQAPILIYPFGLGTGPLHDALALYTAGSLLVNTFSGYAGLEVAAVPSLVWRRRYPIYSPFNGVDLAERSMREGLAANSGAARLPWIGATLVTAFVFCAFWLVDYIAFMPFLQENGVGPALRLPGPVAVVLLSAAALVAWDARARRDRGQGVAALVLVLLTPAFAVDMVPEVLWIAVIAGGLGVAVVTGIRALVRRSGSAHA
;
A
#
# COMPACT_ATOMS: atom_id res chain seq x y z
N MET A 1 14.18 -1.84 -57.96
CA MET A 1 13.65 -0.84 -57.02
C MET A 1 13.47 -1.52 -55.67
N VAL A 2 14.32 -1.20 -54.71
CA VAL A 2 14.31 -1.79 -53.37
C VAL A 2 13.26 -1.05 -52.54
N ASN A 3 12.20 -1.73 -52.15
CA ASN A 3 11.23 -1.24 -51.19
C ASN A 3 11.85 -1.37 -49.79
N THR A 4 12.42 -0.28 -49.27
CA THR A 4 12.84 -0.20 -47.88
C THR A 4 11.61 -0.01 -47.02
N ASN A 5 11.13 -1.11 -46.43
CA ASN A 5 10.09 -1.07 -45.41
C ASN A 5 10.56 -0.21 -44.23
N SER A 6 9.73 0.78 -43.93
CA SER A 6 9.89 1.77 -42.86
C SER A 6 10.12 1.12 -41.49
N PRO A 7 10.88 1.77 -40.60
CA PRO A 7 11.09 1.30 -39.23
C PRO A 7 9.74 1.27 -38.50
N THR A 8 9.32 0.04 -38.15
CA THR A 8 8.45 -0.33 -37.03
C THR A 8 7.77 0.83 -36.29
N ASP A 9 6.48 1.02 -36.58
CA ASP A 9 5.49 1.65 -35.70
C ASP A 9 5.41 0.85 -34.38
N ALA A 10 6.38 1.05 -33.49
CA ALA A 10 6.24 0.63 -32.12
C ALA A 10 5.17 1.52 -31.49
N SER A 11 3.95 1.00 -31.36
CA SER A 11 2.91 1.62 -30.52
C SER A 11 3.55 2.04 -29.19
N PRO A 12 3.36 3.29 -28.74
CA PRO A 12 3.95 3.74 -27.49
C PRO A 12 3.49 2.82 -26.38
N ALA A 13 4.44 2.18 -25.70
CA ALA A 13 4.16 1.31 -24.57
C ALA A 13 3.30 2.09 -23.56
N VAL A 14 2.11 1.58 -23.24
CA VAL A 14 1.21 2.22 -22.29
C VAL A 14 1.95 2.38 -20.96
N ALA A 15 2.05 3.62 -20.48
CA ALA A 15 2.76 3.92 -19.26
C ALA A 15 2.18 3.13 -18.07
N PRO A 16 3.01 2.54 -17.20
CA PRO A 16 2.56 1.78 -16.05
C PRO A 16 1.75 2.65 -15.09
N VAL A 17 0.66 2.09 -14.56
CA VAL A 17 -0.29 2.77 -13.66
C VAL A 17 -0.03 2.35 -12.21
N ILE A 18 0.22 3.32 -11.34
CA ILE A 18 0.41 3.10 -9.90
C ILE A 18 -0.85 2.46 -9.28
N GLY A 19 -0.66 1.53 -8.36
CA GLY A 19 -1.76 0.78 -7.75
C GLY A 19 -2.38 -0.27 -8.67
N ARG A 20 -1.82 -0.48 -9.87
CA ARG A 20 -2.24 -1.54 -10.80
C ARG A 20 -1.07 -2.35 -11.33
N ASP A 21 -0.02 -1.68 -11.80
CA ASP A 21 1.10 -2.30 -12.51
C ASP A 21 2.36 -2.30 -11.63
N MET A 22 2.83 -3.48 -11.24
CA MET A 22 3.95 -3.62 -10.29
C MET A 22 5.30 -3.83 -10.97
N GLY A 23 6.30 -3.04 -10.57
CA GLY A 23 7.69 -3.22 -10.96
C GLY A 23 8.43 -4.32 -10.20
N PRO A 24 9.65 -4.70 -10.62
CA PRO A 24 10.44 -5.73 -9.94
C PRO A 24 10.75 -5.45 -8.47
N PHE A 25 11.07 -4.21 -8.07
CA PHE A 25 11.32 -3.93 -6.65
C PHE A 25 10.04 -4.05 -5.82
N GLY A 26 8.91 -3.56 -6.34
CA GLY A 26 7.61 -3.76 -5.71
C GLY A 26 7.26 -5.25 -5.52
N ARG A 27 7.66 -6.12 -6.46
CA ARG A 27 7.45 -7.58 -6.38
C ARG A 27 8.29 -8.23 -5.30
N VAL A 28 9.59 -7.92 -5.26
CA VAL A 28 10.50 -8.45 -4.24
C VAL A 28 10.04 -8.00 -2.86
N PHE A 29 9.73 -6.71 -2.70
CA PHE A 29 9.26 -6.16 -1.44
C PHE A 29 8.02 -6.90 -0.93
N ARG A 30 6.96 -7.01 -1.74
CA ARG A 30 5.72 -7.68 -1.32
C ARG A 30 5.89 -9.18 -1.11
N PHE A 31 6.79 -9.82 -1.84
CA PHE A 31 7.12 -11.23 -1.62
C PHE A 31 7.71 -11.42 -0.23
N VAL A 32 8.76 -10.64 0.10
CA VAL A 32 9.42 -10.73 1.40
C VAL A 32 8.45 -10.36 2.51
N SER A 33 7.68 -9.27 2.39
CA SER A 33 6.67 -8.89 3.38
C SER A 33 5.61 -9.97 3.58
N GLY A 34 5.13 -10.60 2.50
CA GLY A 34 4.17 -11.71 2.58
C GLY A 34 4.75 -12.91 3.32
N VAL A 35 5.98 -13.32 2.98
CA VAL A 35 6.66 -14.44 3.66
C VAL A 35 6.90 -14.12 5.14
N CYS A 36 7.43 -12.95 5.47
CA CYS A 36 7.63 -12.52 6.86
C CYS A 36 6.31 -12.50 7.64
N GLY A 37 5.23 -12.00 7.04
CA GLY A 37 3.90 -12.01 7.66
C GLY A 37 3.38 -13.42 7.96
N LEU A 38 3.58 -14.37 7.04
CA LEU A 38 3.20 -15.77 7.25
C LEU A 38 4.05 -16.45 8.34
N ILE A 39 5.35 -16.17 8.39
CA ILE A 39 6.23 -16.71 9.44
C ILE A 39 5.82 -16.14 10.80
N LEU A 40 5.56 -14.83 10.89
CA LEU A 40 5.10 -14.21 12.13
C LEU A 40 3.76 -14.77 12.58
N LEU A 41 2.83 -15.01 11.64
CA LEU A 41 1.56 -15.68 11.93
C LEU A 41 1.79 -17.09 12.48
N TYR A 42 2.69 -17.88 11.89
CA TYR A 42 2.99 -19.23 12.37
C TYR A 42 3.39 -19.22 13.86
N PHE A 43 4.20 -18.25 14.27
CA PHE A 43 4.61 -18.11 15.67
C PHE A 43 3.51 -17.62 16.61
N ARG A 44 2.44 -17.02 16.10
CA ARG A 44 1.29 -16.57 16.89
C ARG A 44 0.24 -17.66 17.11
N LEU A 45 0.29 -18.74 16.33
CA LEU A 45 -0.71 -19.79 16.41
C LEU A 45 -0.58 -20.56 17.73
N PRO A 46 -1.71 -20.87 18.41
CA PRO A 46 -1.71 -21.67 19.62
C PRO A 46 -1.52 -23.14 19.24
N TRP A 47 -0.26 -23.58 19.17
CA TRP A 47 0.12 -24.95 18.80
C TRP A 47 -0.09 -25.98 19.92
N ASP A 48 -0.69 -25.56 21.02
CA ASP A 48 -0.99 -26.35 22.21
C ASP A 48 -2.39 -26.98 22.15
N GLU A 49 -2.94 -27.36 23.30
CA GLU A 49 -4.26 -27.98 23.39
C GLU A 49 -5.34 -27.03 22.84
N GLY A 50 -6.12 -27.53 21.86
CA GLY A 50 -7.15 -26.73 21.18
C GLY A 50 -6.75 -26.16 19.83
N ALA A 51 -5.50 -26.36 19.39
CA ALA A 51 -5.01 -25.95 18.06
C ALA A 51 -5.96 -26.33 16.91
N ALA A 52 -6.50 -27.56 16.92
CA ALA A 52 -7.39 -28.04 15.86
C ALA A 52 -8.69 -27.22 15.77
N ALA A 53 -9.32 -26.92 16.90
CA ALA A 53 -10.54 -26.10 16.95
C ALA A 53 -10.24 -24.65 16.52
N TYR A 54 -9.11 -24.12 16.98
CA TYR A 54 -8.64 -22.79 16.61
C TYR A 54 -8.41 -22.66 15.10
N LEU A 55 -7.63 -23.59 14.51
CA LEU A 55 -7.33 -23.63 13.08
C LEU A 55 -8.59 -23.88 12.25
N GLY A 56 -9.51 -24.71 12.72
CA GLY A 56 -10.82 -24.93 12.09
C GLY A 56 -11.62 -23.63 12.00
N MET A 57 -11.73 -22.89 13.11
CA MET A 57 -12.40 -21.58 13.13
C MET A 57 -11.68 -20.54 12.27
N MET A 58 -10.35 -20.51 12.31
CA MET A 58 -9.53 -19.63 11.47
C MET A 58 -9.79 -19.90 9.98
N ALA A 59 -9.86 -21.17 9.57
CA ALA A 59 -10.16 -21.56 8.19
C ALA A 59 -11.56 -21.11 7.77
N VAL A 60 -12.58 -21.26 8.64
CA VAL A 60 -13.93 -20.74 8.39
C VAL A 60 -13.91 -19.23 8.17
N TYR A 61 -13.26 -18.48 9.07
CA TYR A 61 -13.14 -17.03 8.91
C TYR A 61 -12.37 -16.64 7.64
N LEU A 62 -11.32 -17.36 7.27
CA LEU A 62 -10.57 -17.11 6.04
C LEU A 62 -11.46 -17.21 4.81
N VAL A 63 -12.30 -18.26 4.73
CA VAL A 63 -13.27 -18.44 3.64
C VAL A 63 -14.30 -17.31 3.64
N LEU A 64 -14.81 -16.92 4.80
CA LEU A 64 -15.78 -15.82 4.91
C LEU A 64 -15.18 -14.47 4.48
N ILE A 65 -13.95 -14.18 4.91
CA ILE A 65 -13.22 -12.95 4.55
C ILE A 65 -12.97 -12.92 3.04
N ALA A 66 -12.43 -14.01 2.47
CA ALA A 66 -12.18 -14.11 1.04
C ALA A 66 -13.48 -13.95 0.25
N GLY A 67 -14.55 -14.65 0.65
CA GLY A 67 -15.87 -14.55 0.04
C GLY A 67 -16.43 -13.13 0.09
N ALA A 68 -16.33 -12.45 1.23
CA ALA A 68 -16.79 -11.08 1.41
C ALA A 68 -16.02 -10.12 0.48
N TYR A 69 -14.69 -10.20 0.43
CA TYR A 69 -13.89 -9.35 -0.45
C TYR A 69 -14.19 -9.60 -1.93
N ILE A 70 -14.33 -10.86 -2.35
CA ILE A 70 -14.69 -11.23 -3.73
C ILE A 70 -16.07 -10.68 -4.08
N ALA A 71 -17.06 -10.80 -3.18
CA ALA A 71 -18.42 -10.33 -3.39
C ALA A 71 -18.48 -8.80 -3.48
N VAL A 72 -17.89 -8.09 -2.51
CA VAL A 72 -17.83 -6.62 -2.49
C VAL A 72 -17.12 -6.10 -3.73
N PHE A 73 -15.99 -6.68 -4.10
CA PHE A 73 -15.29 -6.33 -5.34
C PHE A 73 -16.16 -6.57 -6.57
N GLY A 74 -16.83 -7.72 -6.66
CA GLY A 74 -17.73 -8.07 -7.75
C GLY A 74 -18.85 -7.04 -7.95
N VAL A 75 -19.49 -6.61 -6.85
CA VAL A 75 -20.57 -5.61 -6.87
C VAL A 75 -20.03 -4.22 -7.28
N LEU A 76 -18.83 -3.85 -6.83
CA LEU A 76 -18.29 -2.51 -7.03
C LEU A 76 -17.50 -2.33 -8.34
N ARG A 77 -17.06 -3.41 -8.98
CA ARG A 77 -16.11 -3.39 -10.12
C ARG A 77 -16.53 -2.45 -11.26
N GLU A 78 -17.80 -2.48 -11.66
CA GLU A 78 -18.30 -1.74 -12.82
C GLU A 78 -18.74 -0.33 -12.47
N ARG A 79 -19.16 -0.12 -11.22
CA ARG A 79 -19.78 1.13 -10.78
C ARG A 79 -18.79 2.09 -10.14
N VAL A 80 -17.81 1.56 -9.42
CA VAL A 80 -16.92 2.34 -8.56
C VAL A 80 -15.47 2.18 -8.99
N LEU A 81 -14.93 0.95 -9.00
CA LEU A 81 -13.47 0.74 -9.04
C LEU A 81 -12.76 1.33 -10.26
N GLY A 82 -13.45 1.45 -11.41
CA GLY A 82 -12.89 2.05 -12.62
C GLY A 82 -13.29 3.50 -12.88
N ARG A 83 -14.12 4.10 -12.02
CA ARG A 83 -14.77 5.40 -12.28
C ARG A 83 -14.46 6.46 -11.23
N VAL A 84 -13.93 6.07 -10.09
CA VAL A 84 -13.64 6.99 -8.97
C VAL A 84 -12.15 7.06 -8.67
N SER A 85 -11.78 8.00 -7.79
CA SER A 85 -10.41 8.10 -7.28
C SER A 85 -9.95 6.77 -6.64
N PRO A 86 -8.75 6.27 -6.95
CA PRO A 86 -8.18 5.04 -6.35
C PRO A 86 -8.13 5.01 -4.82
N TRP A 87 -8.19 6.19 -4.17
CA TRP A 87 -8.26 6.32 -2.72
C TRP A 87 -9.59 5.85 -2.13
N ILE A 88 -10.70 6.01 -2.85
CA ILE A 88 -12.02 5.61 -2.36
C ILE A 88 -12.09 4.09 -2.14
N PRO A 89 -11.79 3.23 -3.14
CA PRO A 89 -11.76 1.81 -2.92
C PRO A 89 -10.67 1.43 -1.92
N ALA A 90 -9.52 2.11 -1.89
CA ALA A 90 -8.48 1.85 -0.89
C ALA A 90 -9.03 1.94 0.54
N GLY A 91 -9.69 3.04 0.88
CA GLY A 91 -10.27 3.21 2.22
C GLY A 91 -11.38 2.20 2.52
N LEU A 92 -12.23 1.89 1.54
CA LEU A 92 -13.32 0.93 1.72
C LEU A 92 -12.81 -0.50 1.95
N PHE A 93 -11.88 -0.96 1.13
CA PHE A 93 -11.34 -2.31 1.23
C PHE A 93 -10.44 -2.47 2.47
N GLN A 94 -9.84 -1.38 2.94
CA GLN A 94 -9.00 -1.39 4.12
C GLN A 94 -9.76 -1.26 5.43
N ALA A 95 -10.96 -0.67 5.44
CA ALA A 95 -11.77 -0.46 6.64
C ALA A 95 -11.95 -1.70 7.54
N PRO A 96 -12.07 -2.94 7.04
CA PRO A 96 -12.14 -4.12 7.88
C PRO A 96 -10.93 -4.32 8.81
N ILE A 97 -9.76 -3.75 8.52
CA ILE A 97 -8.59 -3.83 9.40
C ILE A 97 -8.81 -3.08 10.73
N LEU A 98 -9.82 -2.20 10.81
CA LEU A 98 -10.14 -1.48 12.04
C LEU A 98 -10.61 -2.40 13.17
N ILE A 99 -10.88 -3.69 12.90
CA ILE A 99 -11.17 -4.65 13.97
C ILE A 99 -10.02 -4.78 14.97
N TYR A 100 -8.76 -4.59 14.57
CA TYR A 100 -7.60 -4.69 15.47
C TYR A 100 -7.59 -3.58 16.53
N PRO A 101 -7.55 -2.27 16.17
CA PRO A 101 -7.50 -1.20 17.17
C PRO A 101 -8.74 -1.12 18.06
N PHE A 102 -9.89 -1.63 17.60
CA PHE A 102 -11.13 -1.68 18.39
C PHE A 102 -11.33 -3.00 19.15
N GLY A 103 -10.40 -3.96 19.05
CA GLY A 103 -10.50 -5.26 19.73
C GLY A 103 -11.75 -6.06 19.34
N LEU A 104 -12.23 -5.91 18.10
CA LEU A 104 -13.48 -6.54 17.65
C LEU A 104 -13.22 -7.96 17.12
N GLY A 105 -14.02 -8.92 17.57
CA GLY A 105 -13.98 -10.30 17.12
C GLY A 105 -13.05 -11.20 17.94
N THR A 106 -12.77 -12.40 17.41
CA THR A 106 -12.02 -13.45 18.12
C THR A 106 -10.59 -13.56 17.59
N GLY A 107 -9.69 -14.19 18.36
CA GLY A 107 -8.32 -14.49 17.92
C GLY A 107 -8.24 -15.16 16.54
N PRO A 108 -9.00 -16.25 16.28
CA PRO A 108 -9.04 -16.88 14.96
C PRO A 108 -9.47 -15.95 13.82
N LEU A 109 -10.35 -14.98 14.08
CA LEU A 109 -10.74 -13.98 13.08
C LEU A 109 -9.58 -13.05 12.73
N HIS A 110 -8.87 -12.57 13.76
CA HIS A 110 -7.71 -11.69 13.60
C HIS A 110 -6.59 -12.40 12.83
N ASP A 111 -6.33 -13.66 13.15
CA ASP A 111 -5.31 -14.45 12.48
C ASP A 111 -5.72 -14.85 11.07
N ALA A 112 -7.01 -15.11 10.82
CA ALA A 112 -7.53 -15.33 9.46
C ALA A 112 -7.40 -14.08 8.58
N LEU A 113 -7.65 -12.88 9.12
CA LEU A 113 -7.48 -11.63 8.39
C LEU A 113 -5.99 -11.36 8.09
N ALA A 114 -5.12 -11.64 9.05
CA ALA A 114 -3.67 -11.56 8.87
C ALA A 114 -3.20 -12.54 7.78
N LEU A 115 -3.67 -13.79 7.83
CA LEU A 115 -3.38 -14.82 6.82
C LEU A 115 -3.87 -14.41 5.44
N TYR A 116 -5.10 -13.89 5.33
CA TYR A 116 -5.64 -13.39 4.07
C TYR A 116 -4.78 -12.26 3.50
N THR A 117 -4.38 -11.30 4.33
CA THR A 117 -3.58 -10.13 3.92
C THR A 117 -2.17 -10.55 3.48
N ALA A 118 -1.48 -11.36 4.30
CA ALA A 118 -0.14 -11.86 4.00
C ALA A 118 -0.12 -12.79 2.77
N GLY A 119 -1.09 -13.69 2.67
CA GLY A 119 -1.27 -14.53 1.48
C GLY A 119 -1.54 -13.69 0.23
N SER A 120 -2.35 -12.64 0.36
CA SER A 120 -2.67 -11.77 -0.78
C SER A 120 -1.49 -10.90 -1.23
N LEU A 121 -0.52 -10.61 -0.35
CA LEU A 121 0.76 -10.00 -0.76
C LEU A 121 1.53 -10.90 -1.73
N LEU A 122 1.57 -12.22 -1.47
CA LEU A 122 2.18 -13.18 -2.38
C LEU A 122 1.43 -13.25 -3.70
N VAL A 123 0.09 -13.22 -3.65
CA VAL A 123 -0.76 -13.16 -4.85
C VAL A 123 -0.47 -11.90 -5.67
N ASN A 124 -0.30 -10.75 -5.02
CA ASN A 124 0.13 -9.49 -5.64
C ASN A 124 1.47 -9.65 -6.38
N THR A 125 2.47 -10.25 -5.73
CA THR A 125 3.78 -10.52 -6.34
C THR A 125 3.66 -11.36 -7.61
N PHE A 126 3.00 -12.53 -7.54
CA PHE A 126 2.94 -13.47 -8.66
C PHE A 126 2.07 -12.98 -9.81
N SER A 127 1.00 -12.24 -9.50
CA SER A 127 0.17 -11.61 -10.52
C SER A 127 0.81 -10.33 -11.08
N GLY A 128 1.75 -9.70 -10.38
CA GLY A 128 2.28 -8.38 -10.71
C GLY A 128 1.24 -7.26 -10.55
N TYR A 129 0.25 -7.45 -9.68
CA TYR A 129 -0.78 -6.46 -9.37
C TYR A 129 -0.32 -5.55 -8.23
N ALA A 130 -0.14 -4.26 -8.51
CA ALA A 130 0.34 -3.29 -7.51
C ALA A 130 -0.73 -2.75 -6.57
N GLY A 131 -1.98 -3.18 -6.69
CA GLY A 131 -3.04 -2.63 -5.85
C GLY A 131 -3.03 -3.15 -4.41
N LEU A 132 -4.00 -2.68 -3.65
CA LEU A 132 -4.23 -3.11 -2.26
C LEU A 132 -4.28 -4.63 -2.12
N GLU A 133 -3.64 -5.14 -1.08
CA GLU A 133 -3.36 -6.55 -0.84
C GLU A 133 -4.67 -7.33 -0.81
N VAL A 134 -5.64 -6.85 -0.03
CA VAL A 134 -6.95 -7.49 0.11
C VAL A 134 -7.75 -7.57 -1.20
N ALA A 135 -7.36 -6.80 -2.23
CA ALA A 135 -7.98 -6.82 -3.55
C ALA A 135 -7.27 -7.76 -4.54
N ALA A 136 -6.15 -8.38 -4.17
CA ALA A 136 -5.37 -9.26 -5.06
C ALA A 136 -6.17 -10.50 -5.49
N VAL A 137 -6.73 -11.23 -4.52
CA VAL A 137 -7.54 -12.42 -4.77
C VAL A 137 -8.81 -12.08 -5.59
N PRO A 138 -9.62 -11.07 -5.22
CA PRO A 138 -10.75 -10.65 -6.05
C PRO A 138 -10.36 -10.26 -7.48
N SER A 139 -9.23 -9.57 -7.65
CA SER A 139 -8.73 -9.17 -8.97
C SER A 139 -8.38 -10.37 -9.84
N LEU A 140 -7.86 -11.45 -9.24
CA LEU A 140 -7.63 -12.72 -9.93
C LEU A 140 -8.94 -13.41 -10.30
N VAL A 141 -9.87 -13.56 -9.34
CA VAL A 141 -11.16 -14.23 -9.55
C VAL A 141 -11.95 -13.58 -10.68
N TRP A 142 -12.02 -12.24 -10.67
CA TRP A 142 -12.72 -11.47 -11.68
C TRP A 142 -11.87 -11.14 -12.91
N ARG A 143 -10.62 -11.60 -12.97
CA ARG A 143 -9.65 -11.36 -14.05
C ARG A 143 -9.55 -9.88 -14.44
N ARG A 144 -9.64 -8.98 -13.46
CA ARG A 144 -9.69 -7.54 -13.71
C ARG A 144 -8.94 -6.78 -12.62
N ARG A 145 -8.02 -5.92 -13.06
CA ARG A 145 -7.16 -5.11 -12.18
C ARG A 145 -7.60 -3.67 -12.23
N TYR A 146 -7.90 -3.10 -11.07
CA TYR A 146 -8.23 -1.68 -10.93
C TYR A 146 -7.12 -0.98 -10.16
N PRO A 147 -6.87 0.31 -10.39
CA PRO A 147 -5.98 1.07 -9.53
C PRO A 147 -6.63 1.22 -8.15
N ILE A 148 -6.11 0.52 -7.15
CA ILE A 148 -6.54 0.64 -5.74
C ILE A 148 -5.30 0.88 -4.91
N TYR A 149 -5.19 2.04 -4.27
CA TYR A 149 -3.97 2.40 -3.57
C TYR A 149 -3.76 1.60 -2.27
N SER A 150 -2.49 1.33 -1.99
CA SER A 150 -1.94 0.60 -0.85
C SER A 150 -0.82 1.42 -0.22
N PRO A 151 -0.58 1.30 1.09
CA PRO A 151 0.66 1.79 1.71
C PRO A 151 1.92 1.36 0.93
N PHE A 152 1.95 0.12 0.41
CA PHE A 152 3.11 -0.39 -0.33
C PHE A 152 3.31 0.25 -1.70
N ASN A 153 2.37 1.07 -2.19
CA ASN A 153 2.60 1.86 -3.40
C ASN A 153 3.69 2.92 -3.24
N GLY A 154 4.13 3.22 -2.00
CA GLY A 154 5.34 4.01 -1.78
C GLY A 154 6.57 3.40 -2.46
N VAL A 155 6.71 2.07 -2.42
CA VAL A 155 7.82 1.35 -3.09
C VAL A 155 7.68 1.38 -4.61
N ASP A 156 6.46 1.22 -5.13
CA ASP A 156 6.22 1.27 -6.58
C ASP A 156 6.49 2.67 -7.15
N LEU A 157 6.09 3.71 -6.40
CA LEU A 157 6.34 5.11 -6.75
C LEU A 157 7.84 5.43 -6.69
N ALA A 158 8.53 4.95 -5.66
CA ALA A 158 9.98 5.05 -5.53
C ALA A 158 10.70 4.45 -6.73
N GLU A 159 10.38 3.20 -7.05
CA GLU A 159 10.95 2.50 -8.19
C GLU A 159 10.68 3.22 -9.52
N ARG A 160 9.45 3.73 -9.72
CA ARG A 160 9.10 4.50 -10.91
C ARG A 160 9.93 5.79 -11.00
N SER A 161 10.05 6.53 -9.89
CA SER A 161 10.80 7.78 -9.82
C SER A 161 12.29 7.56 -10.11
N MET A 162 12.86 6.44 -9.66
CA MET A 162 14.23 6.05 -10.01
C MET A 162 14.39 5.81 -11.51
N ARG A 163 13.45 5.11 -12.15
CA ARG A 163 13.49 4.85 -13.59
C ARG A 163 13.34 6.11 -14.43
N GLU A 164 12.37 6.97 -14.09
CA GLU A 164 12.16 8.25 -14.76
C GLU A 164 13.35 9.19 -14.54
N GLY A 165 13.88 9.21 -13.32
CA GLY A 165 15.11 9.93 -12.97
C GLY A 165 16.28 9.49 -13.83
N LEU A 166 16.56 8.19 -13.92
CA LEU A 166 17.62 7.61 -14.78
C LEU A 166 17.46 7.92 -16.28
N ALA A 167 16.26 8.23 -16.73
CA ALA A 167 15.98 8.65 -18.11
C ALA A 167 16.09 10.17 -18.35
N ALA A 168 16.08 11.00 -17.30
CA ALA A 168 16.09 12.46 -17.45
C ALA A 168 17.50 13.01 -17.69
N ASN A 169 17.70 13.79 -18.76
CA ASN A 169 19.02 14.27 -19.21
C ASN A 169 19.64 15.43 -18.38
N SER A 170 19.02 15.91 -17.28
CA SER A 170 19.54 17.01 -16.46
C SER A 170 19.76 16.61 -14.99
N GLY A 171 21.01 16.68 -14.52
CA GLY A 171 21.44 16.15 -13.22
C GLY A 171 20.91 16.90 -11.98
N ALA A 172 20.62 18.20 -12.09
CA ALA A 172 20.19 19.01 -10.95
C ALA A 172 18.76 18.70 -10.45
N ALA A 173 17.88 18.23 -11.33
CA ALA A 173 16.51 17.83 -10.98
C ALA A 173 16.41 16.38 -10.47
N ARG A 174 17.46 15.56 -10.63
CA ARG A 174 17.48 14.14 -10.20
C ARG A 174 17.73 13.95 -8.70
N LEU A 175 18.61 14.76 -8.12
CA LEU A 175 19.09 14.59 -6.73
C LEU A 175 17.98 14.68 -5.66
N PRO A 176 17.06 15.66 -5.70
CA PRO A 176 15.98 15.75 -4.71
C PRO A 176 15.01 14.56 -4.79
N TRP A 177 14.74 14.09 -6.01
CA TRP A 177 13.87 12.94 -6.27
C TRP A 177 14.50 11.64 -5.79
N ILE A 178 15.78 11.42 -6.06
CA ILE A 178 16.53 10.25 -5.57
C ILE A 178 16.58 10.25 -4.04
N GLY A 179 16.90 11.38 -3.41
CA GLY A 179 16.94 11.49 -1.95
C GLY A 179 15.59 11.22 -1.30
N ALA A 180 14.52 11.86 -1.78
CA ALA A 180 13.17 11.63 -1.26
C ALA A 180 12.69 10.20 -1.46
N THR A 181 13.02 9.61 -2.62
CA THR A 181 12.70 8.23 -2.97
C THR A 181 13.42 7.23 -2.08
N LEU A 182 14.73 7.40 -1.89
CA LEU A 182 15.55 6.52 -1.06
C LEU A 182 15.14 6.60 0.41
N VAL A 183 14.82 7.79 0.91
CA VAL A 183 14.31 7.94 2.28
C VAL A 183 12.94 7.32 2.41
N THR A 184 12.04 7.50 1.44
CA THR A 184 10.72 6.84 1.45
C THR A 184 10.89 5.32 1.42
N ALA A 185 11.74 4.77 0.55
CA ALA A 185 12.02 3.34 0.49
C ALA A 185 12.68 2.83 1.77
N PHE A 186 13.64 3.55 2.33
CA PHE A 186 14.30 3.23 3.60
C PHE A 186 13.28 3.18 4.74
N VAL A 187 12.38 4.15 4.81
CA VAL A 187 11.35 4.24 5.83
C VAL A 187 10.34 3.11 5.68
N PHE A 188 9.86 2.84 4.47
CA PHE A 188 8.97 1.71 4.25
C PHE A 188 9.66 0.37 4.52
N CYS A 189 10.91 0.19 4.13
CA CYS A 189 11.67 -1.05 4.41
C CYS A 189 11.98 -1.21 5.91
N ALA A 190 12.42 -0.16 6.58
CA ALA A 190 12.72 -0.27 8.01
C ALA A 190 11.45 -0.55 8.83
N PHE A 191 10.39 0.21 8.62
CA PHE A 191 9.22 0.12 9.50
C PHE A 191 8.22 -0.96 9.11
N TRP A 192 8.26 -1.47 7.87
CA TRP A 192 7.46 -2.63 7.51
C TRP A 192 8.28 -3.90 7.53
N LEU A 193 9.43 -3.94 6.85
CA LEU A 193 10.21 -5.18 6.77
C LEU A 193 11.04 -5.44 8.03
N VAL A 194 11.79 -4.45 8.53
CA VAL A 194 12.62 -4.67 9.73
C VAL A 194 11.76 -4.88 10.96
N ASP A 195 10.66 -4.16 11.14
CA ASP A 195 9.75 -4.44 12.25
C ASP A 195 9.13 -5.84 12.17
N TYR A 196 8.65 -6.30 10.99
CA TYR A 196 8.16 -7.68 10.85
C TYR A 196 9.21 -8.73 11.27
N ILE A 197 10.48 -8.48 10.93
CA ILE A 197 11.59 -9.36 11.33
C ILE A 197 11.88 -9.20 12.84
N ALA A 198 11.95 -7.97 13.34
CA ALA A 198 12.25 -7.67 14.73
C ALA A 198 11.23 -8.27 15.69
N PHE A 199 9.96 -8.41 15.28
CA PHE A 199 8.90 -9.03 16.08
C PHE A 199 8.92 -10.57 16.08
N MET A 200 9.86 -11.21 15.39
CA MET A 200 9.99 -12.67 15.47
C MET A 200 10.37 -13.10 16.89
N PRO A 201 9.67 -14.06 17.52
CA PRO A 201 9.91 -14.41 18.92
C PRO A 201 11.36 -14.81 19.20
N PHE A 202 11.96 -15.61 18.32
CA PHE A 202 13.35 -16.03 18.47
C PHE A 202 14.36 -14.87 18.37
N LEU A 203 14.02 -13.74 17.74
CA LEU A 203 14.87 -12.54 17.75
C LEU A 203 14.62 -11.69 18.99
N GLN A 204 13.37 -11.62 19.45
CA GLN A 204 13.00 -10.92 20.69
C GLN A 204 13.66 -11.56 21.92
N GLU A 205 13.58 -12.87 22.05
CA GLU A 205 14.14 -13.63 23.17
C GLU A 205 15.66 -13.47 23.30
N ASN A 206 16.36 -13.26 22.18
CA ASN A 206 17.81 -13.08 22.15
C ASN A 206 18.25 -11.60 22.20
N GLY A 207 17.31 -10.66 22.40
CA GLY A 207 17.60 -9.21 22.40
C GLY A 207 17.98 -8.63 21.03
N VAL A 208 18.04 -9.46 19.98
CA VAL A 208 18.36 -9.05 18.61
C VAL A 208 17.21 -8.25 17.99
N GLY A 209 15.95 -8.61 18.27
CA GLY A 209 14.77 -7.92 17.79
C GLY A 209 14.80 -6.43 18.16
N PRO A 210 14.89 -6.07 19.45
CA PRO A 210 15.05 -4.69 19.89
C PRO A 210 16.27 -3.99 19.28
N ALA A 211 17.40 -4.69 19.11
CA ALA A 211 18.60 -4.13 18.51
C ALA A 211 18.48 -3.86 17.00
N LEU A 212 17.60 -4.57 16.30
CA LEU A 212 17.29 -4.34 14.88
C LEU A 212 16.36 -3.14 14.67
N ARG A 213 15.56 -2.75 15.68
CA ARG A 213 14.64 -1.62 15.56
C ARG A 213 15.44 -0.34 15.40
N LEU A 214 15.08 0.45 14.39
CA LEU A 214 15.70 1.74 14.21
C LEU A 214 15.33 2.63 15.40
N PRO A 215 16.29 3.35 16.02
CA PRO A 215 15.97 4.33 17.03
C PRO A 215 14.96 5.33 16.49
N GLY A 216 13.89 5.64 17.24
CA GLY A 216 12.89 6.65 16.88
C GLY A 216 13.48 7.97 16.35
N PRO A 217 14.62 8.50 16.87
CA PRO A 217 15.28 9.68 16.30
C PRO A 217 15.74 9.55 14.84
N VAL A 218 15.94 8.35 14.32
CA VAL A 218 16.28 8.12 12.90
C VAL A 218 15.12 8.56 11.98
N ALA A 219 13.90 8.65 12.51
CA ALA A 219 12.77 9.24 11.81
C ALA A 219 13.03 10.68 11.33
N VAL A 220 13.95 11.44 11.96
CA VAL A 220 14.32 12.80 11.54
C VAL A 220 14.86 12.84 10.11
N VAL A 221 15.39 11.74 9.58
CA VAL A 221 15.79 11.63 8.17
C VAL A 221 14.62 11.91 7.21
N LEU A 222 13.37 11.67 7.65
CA LEU A 222 12.16 12.05 6.90
C LEU A 222 12.02 13.56 6.72
N LEU A 223 12.50 14.38 7.65
CA LEU A 223 12.46 15.84 7.50
C LEU A 223 13.37 16.29 6.37
N SER A 224 14.51 15.64 6.17
CA SER A 224 15.40 15.89 5.03
C SER A 224 14.70 15.58 3.71
N ALA A 225 14.00 14.44 3.63
CA ALA A 225 13.19 14.11 2.45
C ALA A 225 12.04 15.09 2.23
N ALA A 226 11.32 15.44 3.29
CA ALA A 226 10.24 16.42 3.22
C ALA A 226 10.74 17.78 2.75
N ALA A 227 11.90 18.24 3.23
CA ALA A 227 12.53 19.49 2.80
C ALA A 227 12.91 19.46 1.31
N LEU A 228 13.46 18.35 0.81
CA LEU A 228 13.78 18.17 -0.61
C LEU A 228 12.51 18.18 -1.49
N VAL A 229 11.46 17.49 -1.07
CA VAL A 229 10.17 17.48 -1.79
C VAL A 229 9.53 18.87 -1.75
N ALA A 230 9.57 19.56 -0.61
CA ALA A 230 9.06 20.92 -0.48
C ALA A 230 9.83 21.92 -1.35
N TRP A 231 11.14 21.75 -1.47
CA TRP A 231 11.99 22.56 -2.35
C TRP A 231 11.61 22.36 -3.82
N ASP A 232 11.48 21.12 -4.28
CA ASP A 232 11.07 20.81 -5.66
C ASP A 232 9.64 21.31 -5.93
N ALA A 233 8.71 21.10 -4.99
CA ALA A 233 7.34 21.60 -5.04
C ALA A 233 7.29 23.12 -5.23
N ARG A 234 8.12 23.85 -4.46
CA ARG A 234 8.24 25.31 -4.56
C ARG A 234 8.82 25.73 -5.92
N ALA A 235 9.88 25.06 -6.38
CA ALA A 235 10.52 25.37 -7.66
C ALA A 235 9.57 25.16 -8.85
N ARG A 236 8.74 24.10 -8.80
CA ARG A 236 7.80 23.73 -9.87
C ARG A 236 6.41 24.32 -9.71
N ARG A 237 6.13 24.97 -8.57
CA ARG A 237 4.78 25.41 -8.16
C ARG A 237 3.77 24.25 -8.13
N ASP A 238 4.23 23.05 -7.81
CA ASP A 238 3.41 21.84 -7.72
C ASP A 238 2.80 21.70 -6.31
N ARG A 239 1.50 21.98 -6.21
CA ARG A 239 0.75 21.87 -4.95
C ARG A 239 0.65 20.43 -4.45
N GLY A 240 0.64 19.44 -5.34
CA GLY A 240 0.56 18.02 -4.97
C GLY A 240 1.82 17.57 -4.25
N GLN A 241 2.98 17.94 -4.77
CA GLN A 241 4.26 17.70 -4.08
C GLN A 241 4.35 18.46 -2.75
N GLY A 242 3.81 19.68 -2.68
CA GLY A 242 3.76 20.44 -1.43
C GLY A 242 2.96 19.73 -0.34
N VAL A 243 1.82 19.12 -0.70
CA VAL A 243 1.03 18.28 0.21
C VAL A 243 1.79 17.02 0.61
N ALA A 244 2.48 16.37 -0.32
CA ALA A 244 3.30 15.19 -0.01
C ALA A 244 4.42 15.51 0.99
N ALA A 245 5.10 16.65 0.82
CA ALA A 245 6.10 17.12 1.77
C ALA A 245 5.50 17.36 3.17
N LEU A 246 4.33 18.01 3.24
CA LEU A 246 3.63 18.22 4.51
C LEU A 246 3.26 16.89 5.18
N VAL A 247 2.75 15.93 4.43
CA VAL A 247 2.43 14.59 4.95
C VAL A 247 3.67 13.92 5.53
N LEU A 248 4.83 13.98 4.86
CA LEU A 248 6.09 13.43 5.39
C LEU A 248 6.50 14.06 6.72
N VAL A 249 6.37 15.39 6.85
CA VAL A 249 6.61 16.08 8.12
C VAL A 249 5.66 15.59 9.20
N LEU A 250 4.37 15.48 8.89
CA LEU A 250 3.34 15.05 9.85
C LEU A 250 3.48 13.59 10.27
N LEU A 251 4.03 12.74 9.39
CA LEU A 251 4.29 11.34 9.74
C LEU A 251 5.53 11.19 10.63
N THR A 252 6.51 12.09 10.57
CA THR A 252 7.76 12.03 11.35
C THR A 252 7.55 11.78 12.86
N PRO A 253 6.64 12.48 13.57
CA PRO A 253 6.38 12.18 14.98
C PRO A 253 5.76 10.79 15.20
N ALA A 254 4.91 10.30 14.28
CA ALA A 254 4.37 8.94 14.36
C ALA A 254 5.48 7.88 14.20
N PHE A 255 6.48 8.18 13.36
CA PHE A 255 7.71 7.39 13.23
C PHE A 255 8.60 7.43 14.48
N ALA A 256 8.60 8.52 15.23
CA ALA A 256 9.40 8.62 16.45
C ALA A 256 8.85 7.79 17.63
N VAL A 257 7.59 7.37 17.57
CA VAL A 257 6.89 6.64 18.65
C VAL A 257 6.45 5.23 18.24
N ASP A 258 6.99 4.67 17.16
CA ASP A 258 6.66 3.33 16.64
C ASP A 258 5.16 3.10 16.34
N MET A 259 4.39 4.15 16.02
CA MET A 259 2.94 4.05 15.72
C MET A 259 2.61 4.11 14.21
N VAL A 260 3.61 3.89 13.37
CA VAL A 260 3.53 4.20 11.93
C VAL A 260 2.51 3.34 11.22
N PRO A 261 2.51 1.99 11.36
CA PRO A 261 1.57 1.17 10.61
C PRO A 261 0.13 1.59 10.92
N GLU A 262 -0.20 1.78 12.19
CA GLU A 262 -1.54 2.14 12.66
C GLU A 262 -1.97 3.52 12.15
N VAL A 263 -1.12 4.54 12.30
CA VAL A 263 -1.42 5.91 11.85
C VAL A 263 -1.58 5.94 10.33
N LEU A 264 -0.75 5.22 9.58
CA LEU A 264 -0.82 5.17 8.12
C LEU A 264 -2.09 4.46 7.65
N TRP A 265 -2.47 3.35 8.28
CA TRP A 265 -3.74 2.67 7.97
C TRP A 265 -4.94 3.57 8.23
N ILE A 266 -4.99 4.24 9.38
CA ILE A 266 -6.06 5.18 9.73
C ILE A 266 -6.10 6.32 8.70
N ALA A 267 -4.94 6.86 8.31
CA ALA A 267 -4.87 7.93 7.31
C ALA A 267 -5.38 7.48 5.93
N VAL A 268 -5.03 6.27 5.47
CA VAL A 268 -5.52 5.72 4.20
C VAL A 268 -7.03 5.49 4.26
N ILE A 269 -7.54 4.93 5.35
CA ILE A 269 -8.98 4.67 5.53
C ILE A 269 -9.76 5.98 5.60
N ALA A 270 -9.37 6.89 6.50
CA ALA A 270 -10.02 8.18 6.68
C ALA A 270 -9.93 9.04 5.41
N GLY A 271 -8.77 9.05 4.74
CA GLY A 271 -8.57 9.76 3.48
C GLY A 271 -9.47 9.22 2.37
N GLY A 272 -9.52 7.91 2.19
CA GLY A 272 -10.37 7.26 1.19
C GLY A 272 -11.86 7.53 1.41
N LEU A 273 -12.33 7.36 2.65
CA LEU A 273 -13.72 7.63 3.03
C LEU A 273 -14.06 9.13 2.92
N GLY A 274 -13.15 10.02 3.33
CA GLY A 274 -13.32 11.46 3.21
C GLY A 274 -13.46 11.91 1.74
N VAL A 275 -12.63 11.38 0.85
CA VAL A 275 -12.74 11.64 -0.60
C VAL A 275 -14.08 11.12 -1.14
N ALA A 276 -14.58 9.98 -0.66
CA ALA A 276 -15.89 9.46 -1.04
C ALA A 276 -17.03 10.41 -0.64
N VAL A 277 -17.02 10.88 0.61
CA VAL A 277 -18.02 11.82 1.13
C VAL A 277 -18.03 13.14 0.34
N VAL A 278 -16.86 13.75 0.15
CA VAL A 278 -16.74 15.02 -0.61
C VAL A 278 -17.21 14.85 -2.05
N THR A 279 -16.86 13.73 -2.68
CA THR A 279 -17.28 13.41 -4.05
C THR A 279 -18.79 13.22 -4.13
N GLY A 280 -19.38 12.52 -3.16
CA GLY A 280 -20.82 12.31 -3.05
C GLY A 280 -21.59 13.62 -2.88
N ILE A 281 -21.16 14.48 -1.95
CA ILE A 281 -21.77 15.80 -1.72
C ILE A 281 -21.72 16.66 -2.99
N ARG A 282 -20.56 16.74 -3.66
CA ARG A 282 -20.43 17.50 -4.91
C ARG A 282 -21.35 16.98 -6.01
N ALA A 283 -21.51 15.66 -6.13
CA ALA A 283 -22.40 15.06 -7.10
C ALA A 283 -23.86 15.39 -6.81
N LEU A 284 -24.28 15.38 -5.54
CA LEU A 284 -25.63 15.76 -5.13
C LEU A 284 -25.92 17.24 -5.42
N VAL A 285 -25.01 18.15 -5.05
CA VAL A 285 -25.17 19.60 -5.30
C VAL A 285 -25.31 19.90 -6.81
N ARG A 286 -24.50 19.24 -7.66
CA ARG A 286 -24.58 19.42 -9.12
C ARG A 286 -25.92 18.97 -9.70
N ARG A 287 -26.51 17.89 -9.18
CA ARG A 287 -27.82 17.39 -9.61
C ARG A 287 -28.94 18.33 -9.21
N SER A 288 -28.89 18.88 -7.99
CA SER A 288 -29.90 19.86 -7.54
C SER A 288 -29.84 21.17 -8.33
N GLY A 289 -28.65 21.62 -8.73
CA GLY A 289 -28.49 22.83 -9.55
C GLY A 289 -28.96 22.67 -11.00
N SER A 290 -29.01 21.44 -11.52
CA SER A 290 -29.49 21.16 -12.89
C SER A 290 -30.99 20.83 -12.96
N ALA A 291 -31.67 20.68 -11.81
CA ALA A 291 -33.12 20.52 -11.74
C ALA A 291 -33.90 21.86 -11.66
N HIS A 292 -33.18 22.97 -11.48
CA HIS A 292 -33.74 24.33 -11.37
C HIS A 292 -33.32 25.26 -12.52
N ALA A 293 -32.60 24.73 -13.51
CA ALA A 293 -32.24 25.42 -14.74
C ALA A 293 -33.04 24.79 -15.90
#